data_AF-A0A2V8WD59-F1
#
_entry.id   AF-A0A2V8WD59-F1
#
_cell.length_a   1.000
_cell.length_b   1.000
_cell.length_c   1.000
_cell.angle_alpha   90.00
_cell.angle_beta   90.00
_cell.angle_gamma   90.00
#
_symmetry.space_group_name_H-M   'P 1'
#
loop_
_entity.id
_entity.type
_entity.pdbx_description
1 polymer ?
#
loop_
_entity_poly.entity_id
_entity_poly.type
_entity_poly.pdbx_seq_one_letter_code
_entity_poly.pdbx_strand_id
1 'polypeptide(L)'
;MHRIFAYGRIIAVAAAFLLAAPFLLLAIQSDEKSMVLVGLFVAGFFMSWYHGPVTAVLHDMMPRRAHATSVGVYMFATQLIGGLGPAVVGKISDLHDLQLGLQIAVAVMVCGALLMLLVIHFIRRDGIRHPTLDAFHAEPGD
;
A
#
# COMPACT_ATOMS: atom_id res chain seq x y z
N MET A 1 7.35 -3.34 -22.93
CA MET A 1 5.95 -3.66 -22.61
C MET A 1 5.79 -4.25 -21.19
N HIS A 2 6.29 -3.58 -20.13
CA HIS A 2 6.16 -4.04 -18.73
C HIS A 2 5.60 -2.96 -17.78
N ARG A 3 5.67 -1.67 -18.16
CA ARG A 3 5.30 -0.56 -17.28
C ARG A 3 3.77 -0.42 -17.07
N ILE A 4 2.94 -0.77 -18.05
CA ILE A 4 1.48 -0.54 -18.00
C ILE A 4 0.78 -1.38 -16.92
N PHE A 5 1.25 -2.61 -16.66
CA PHE A 5 0.65 -3.50 -15.65
C PHE A 5 0.99 -3.12 -14.20
N ALA A 6 2.17 -2.53 -13.96
CA ALA A 6 2.56 -2.04 -12.64
C ALA A 6 1.67 -0.88 -12.16
N TYR A 7 1.26 0.01 -13.08
CA TYR A 7 0.36 1.12 -12.74
C TYR A 7 -1.04 0.64 -12.32
N GLY A 8 -1.62 -0.33 -13.02
CA GLY A 8 -2.94 -0.88 -12.67
C GLY A 8 -2.95 -1.57 -11.30
N ARG A 9 -1.85 -2.26 -10.99
CA ARG A 9 -1.60 -2.93 -9.69
C ARG A 9 -1.63 -1.94 -8.52
N ILE A 10 -0.91 -0.82 -8.61
CA ILE A 10 -0.83 0.18 -7.53
C ILE A 10 -2.17 0.94 -7.38
N ILE A 11 -2.85 1.24 -8.47
CA ILE A 11 -4.19 1.87 -8.43
C ILE A 11 -5.19 0.96 -7.72
N ALA A 12 -5.17 -0.35 -7.99
CA ALA A 12 -6.03 -1.31 -7.31
C ALA A 12 -5.79 -1.35 -5.80
N VAL A 13 -4.53 -1.31 -5.37
CA VAL A 13 -4.17 -1.25 -3.94
C VAL A 13 -4.66 0.03 -3.28
N ALA A 14 -4.42 1.18 -3.90
CA ALA A 14 -4.85 2.46 -3.35
C ALA A 14 -6.38 2.58 -3.27
N ALA A 15 -7.09 2.11 -4.30
CA ALA A 15 -8.55 2.05 -4.30
C ALA A 15 -9.08 1.11 -3.20
N ALA A 16 -8.45 -0.04 -3.01
CA ALA A 16 -8.83 -0.98 -1.95
C ALA A 16 -8.66 -0.37 -0.55
N PHE A 17 -7.55 0.33 -0.29
CA PHE A 17 -7.35 1.02 1.00
C PHE A 17 -8.37 2.16 1.21
N LEU A 18 -8.66 2.95 0.17
CA LEU A 18 -9.67 4.01 0.25
C LEU A 18 -11.07 3.46 0.49
N LEU A 19 -11.41 2.31 -0.12
CA LEU A 19 -12.68 1.63 0.10
C LEU A 19 -12.75 1.02 1.50
N ALA A 20 -11.64 0.49 2.04
CA ALA A 20 -11.59 -0.08 3.39
C ALA A 20 -11.75 0.98 4.49
N ALA A 21 -11.25 2.20 4.27
CA ALA A 21 -11.25 3.28 5.27
C ALA A 21 -12.63 3.61 5.87
N PRO A 22 -13.70 3.87 5.08
CA PRO A 22 -15.02 4.16 5.64
C PRO A 22 -15.59 2.99 6.44
N PHE A 23 -15.37 1.74 6.03
CA PHE A 23 -15.82 0.56 6.78
C PHE A 23 -15.09 0.40 8.11
N LEU A 24 -13.79 0.69 8.13
CA LEU A 24 -12.98 0.72 9.35
C LEU A 24 -13.45 1.82 10.30
N LEU A 25 -13.72 3.03 9.80
CA LEU A 25 -14.25 4.13 10.61
C LEU A 25 -15.64 3.82 11.18
N LEU A 26 -16.51 3.20 10.38
CA LEU A 26 -17.83 2.75 10.83
C LEU A 26 -17.71 1.67 11.90
N ALA A 27 -16.77 0.73 11.75
CA ALA A 27 -16.50 -0.29 12.77
C ALA A 27 -15.96 0.33 14.07
N ILE A 28 -15.08 1.34 14.00
CA ILE A 28 -14.51 2.02 15.17
C ILE A 28 -15.56 2.86 15.92
N GLN A 29 -16.57 3.38 15.22
CA GLN A 29 -17.64 4.20 15.82
C GLN A 29 -18.88 3.40 16.24
N SER A 30 -18.94 2.11 15.91
CA SER A 30 -20.10 1.28 16.19
C SER A 30 -19.98 0.56 17.54
N ASP A 31 -21.01 0.69 18.37
CA ASP A 31 -21.16 -0.10 19.60
C ASP A 31 -21.74 -1.51 19.34
N GLU A 32 -22.35 -1.72 18.17
CA GLU A 32 -22.94 -2.99 17.75
C GLU A 32 -21.87 -3.99 17.31
N LYS A 33 -21.71 -5.10 18.05
CA LYS A 33 -20.73 -6.16 17.75
C LYS A 33 -20.86 -6.71 16.34
N SER A 34 -22.10 -6.83 15.86
CA SER A 34 -22.40 -7.34 14.53
C SER A 34 -21.80 -6.44 13.44
N MET A 35 -21.94 -5.13 13.59
CA MET A 35 -21.48 -4.13 12.64
C MET A 35 -19.96 -3.96 12.66
N VAL A 36 -19.33 -4.11 13.84
CA VAL A 36 -17.87 -4.18 13.98
C VAL A 36 -17.31 -5.37 13.20
N LEU A 37 -17.87 -6.58 13.38
CA LEU A 37 -17.38 -7.79 12.71
C LEU A 37 -17.52 -7.70 11.19
N VAL A 38 -18.67 -7.21 10.70
CA VAL A 38 -18.89 -7.02 9.26
C VAL A 38 -17.94 -5.96 8.70
N GLY A 39 -17.79 -4.81 9.37
CA GLY A 39 -16.87 -3.76 8.95
C GLY A 39 -15.41 -4.24 8.88
N LEU A 40 -14.97 -5.02 9.88
CA LEU A 40 -13.63 -5.59 9.91
C LEU A 40 -13.42 -6.65 8.80
N PHE A 41 -14.44 -7.48 8.55
CA PHE A 41 -14.42 -8.48 7.48
C PHE A 41 -14.29 -7.82 6.11
N VAL A 42 -15.12 -6.81 5.84
CA VAL A 42 -15.11 -6.07 4.58
C VAL A 42 -13.77 -5.33 4.41
N ALA A 43 -13.29 -4.64 5.45
CA ALA A 43 -12.00 -3.97 5.41
C ALA A 43 -10.83 -4.95 5.17
N GLY A 44 -10.82 -6.10 5.85
CA GLY A 44 -9.83 -7.15 5.68
C GLY A 44 -9.84 -7.75 4.28
N PHE A 45 -11.02 -7.94 3.68
CA PHE A 45 -11.18 -8.41 2.31
C PHE A 45 -10.50 -7.46 1.31
N PHE A 46 -10.76 -6.15 1.42
CA PHE A 46 -10.12 -5.16 0.56
C PHE A 46 -8.60 -5.08 0.82
N MET A 47 -8.16 -5.14 2.07
CA MET A 47 -6.73 -5.16 2.42
C MET A 47 -5.98 -6.35 1.82
N SER A 48 -6.61 -7.52 1.76
CA SER A 48 -5.98 -8.74 1.21
C SER A 48 -5.57 -8.57 -0.26
N TRP A 49 -6.26 -7.70 -1.01
CA TRP A 49 -5.97 -7.45 -2.42
C TRP A 49 -4.58 -6.86 -2.66
N TYR A 50 -3.94 -6.28 -1.64
CA TYR A 50 -2.60 -5.70 -1.75
C TYR A 50 -1.49 -6.72 -1.95
N HIS A 51 -1.64 -7.94 -1.42
CA HIS A 51 -0.56 -8.93 -1.40
C HIS A 51 -0.19 -9.45 -2.81
N GLY A 52 -1.17 -9.68 -3.67
CA GLY A 52 -0.93 -10.20 -5.03
C GLY A 52 -0.08 -9.27 -5.89
N PRO A 53 -0.45 -7.99 -6.04
CA PRO A 53 0.32 -6.99 -6.76
C PRO A 53 1.76 -6.82 -6.27
N VAL A 54 1.96 -6.76 -4.95
CA VAL A 54 3.28 -6.48 -4.37
C VAL A 54 4.23 -7.64 -4.54
N THR A 55 3.77 -8.87 -4.33
CA THR A 55 4.59 -10.06 -4.56
C THR A 55 4.98 -10.22 -6.04
N ALA A 56 4.08 -9.91 -6.96
CA ALA A 56 4.39 -9.93 -8.40
C ALA A 56 5.46 -8.88 -8.77
N VAL A 57 5.37 -7.64 -8.27
CA VAL A 57 6.37 -6.60 -8.53
C VAL A 57 7.75 -6.97 -7.93
N LEU A 58 7.78 -7.50 -6.71
CA LEU A 58 9.01 -7.97 -6.08
C LEU A 58 9.68 -9.07 -6.91
N HIS A 59 8.88 -9.97 -7.48
CA HIS A 59 9.36 -11.05 -8.33
C HIS A 59 9.83 -10.54 -9.71
N ASP A 60 9.13 -9.58 -10.30
CA ASP A 60 9.48 -8.98 -11.60
C ASP A 60 10.84 -8.22 -11.54
N MET A 61 11.20 -7.69 -10.36
CA MET A 61 12.44 -6.90 -10.18
C MET A 61 13.68 -7.72 -9.82
N MET A 62 13.54 -9.01 -9.49
CA MET A 62 14.63 -9.82 -8.95
C MET A 62 15.00 -11.02 -9.82
N PRO A 63 16.30 -11.39 -9.90
CA PRO A 63 16.72 -12.59 -10.61
C PRO A 63 16.22 -13.86 -9.91
N ARG A 64 15.91 -14.90 -10.69
CA ARG A 64 15.32 -16.18 -10.25
C ARG A 64 15.95 -16.81 -9.00
N ARG A 65 17.26 -16.64 -8.83
CA ARG A 65 18.03 -17.16 -7.68
C ARG A 65 17.82 -16.40 -6.35
N ALA A 66 17.30 -15.18 -6.40
CA ALA A 66 17.20 -14.28 -5.25
C ALA A 66 15.76 -14.04 -4.75
N HIS A 67 14.73 -14.65 -5.35
CA HIS A 67 13.33 -14.42 -4.95
C HIS A 67 13.09 -14.68 -3.46
N ALA A 68 13.57 -15.81 -2.95
CA ALA A 68 13.36 -16.18 -1.56
C ALA A 68 14.00 -15.16 -0.60
N THR A 69 15.21 -14.70 -0.90
CA THR A 69 15.91 -13.69 -0.10
C THR A 69 15.21 -12.34 -0.17
N SER A 70 14.79 -11.90 -1.36
CA SER A 70 14.11 -10.61 -1.54
C SER A 70 12.74 -10.57 -0.87
N VAL A 71 11.96 -11.64 -0.97
CA VAL A 71 10.69 -11.77 -0.24
C VAL A 71 10.95 -11.80 1.27
N GLY A 72 11.97 -12.53 1.73
CA GLY A 72 12.35 -12.58 3.14
C GLY A 72 12.73 -11.21 3.71
N VAL A 73 13.56 -10.44 2.99
CA VAL A 73 13.95 -9.07 3.37
C VAL A 73 12.75 -8.13 3.36
N TYR A 74 11.89 -8.24 2.34
CA TYR A 74 10.64 -7.47 2.28
C TYR A 74 9.76 -7.74 3.50
N MET A 75 9.47 -9.01 3.80
CA MET A 75 8.64 -9.39 4.94
C MET A 75 9.29 -8.97 6.26
N PHE A 76 10.60 -9.10 6.39
CA PHE A 76 11.34 -8.65 7.57
C PHE A 76 11.16 -7.14 7.77
N ALA A 77 11.36 -6.33 6.73
CA ALA A 77 11.19 -4.88 6.81
C ALA A 77 9.74 -4.49 7.15
N THR A 78 8.75 -5.12 6.50
CA THR A 78 7.33 -4.82 6.77
C THR A 78 6.92 -5.24 8.17
N GLN A 79 7.41 -6.38 8.67
CA GLN A 79 7.10 -6.83 10.03
C GLN A 79 7.82 -6.01 11.09
N LEU A 80 9.05 -5.57 10.84
CA LEU A 80 9.80 -4.73 11.77
C LEU A 80 9.09 -3.38 11.98
N ILE A 81 8.64 -2.75 10.89
CA ILE A 81 7.87 -1.50 10.96
C ILE A 81 6.47 -1.77 11.51
N GLY A 82 5.80 -2.83 11.05
CA GLY A 82 4.45 -3.19 11.48
C GLY A 82 4.36 -3.50 12.97
N GLY A 83 5.39 -4.11 13.56
CA GLY A 83 5.46 -4.40 14.99
C GLY A 83 5.51 -3.14 15.87
N LEU A 84 5.94 -2.00 15.34
CA LEU A 84 5.92 -0.72 16.06
C LEU A 84 4.53 -0.08 16.10
N GLY A 85 3.62 -0.47 15.19
CA GLY A 85 2.27 0.09 15.08
C GLY A 85 1.48 0.03 16.40
N PRO A 86 1.31 -1.15 17.03
CA PRO A 86 0.58 -1.27 18.29
C PRO A 86 1.22 -0.49 19.44
N ALA A 87 2.55 -0.40 19.49
CA ALA A 87 3.25 0.35 20.53
C ALA A 87 2.98 1.86 20.41
N VAL A 88 2.94 2.39 19.18
CA VAL A 88 2.60 3.80 18.91
C VAL A 88 1.13 4.07 19.20
N VAL A 89 0.23 3.23 18.69
CA VAL A 89 -1.23 3.37 18.92
C VAL A 89 -1.56 3.22 20.40
N GLY A 90 -0.93 2.29 21.11
CA GLY A 90 -1.09 2.10 22.55
C GLY A 90 -0.67 3.32 23.36
N LYS A 91 0.50 3.90 23.07
CA LYS A 91 0.93 5.15 23.72
C LYS A 91 -0.03 6.32 23.49
N ILE A 92 -0.63 6.40 22.29
CA ILE A 92 -1.64 7.43 21.99
C ILE A 92 -2.94 7.14 22.74
N SER A 93 -3.33 5.87 22.83
CA SER A 93 -4.51 5.41 23.56
C SER A 93 -4.42 5.73 25.06
N ASP A 94 -3.24 5.60 25.66
CA ASP A 94 -3.03 5.88 27.09
C ASP A 94 -3.21 7.36 27.44
N LEU A 95 -3.05 8.27 26.47
CA LEU A 95 -3.10 9.72 26.68
C LEU A 95 -4.48 10.34 26.42
N HIS A 96 -5.24 9.82 25.45
CA HIS A 96 -6.49 10.45 25.00
C HIS A 96 -7.66 9.48 24.98
N ASP A 97 -7.65 8.53 24.05
CA ASP A 97 -8.64 7.45 23.94
C ASP A 97 -8.18 6.43 22.88
N LEU A 98 -8.59 5.18 23.03
CA LEU A 98 -8.32 4.12 22.05
C LEU A 98 -8.97 4.44 20.70
N GLN A 99 -10.18 5.03 20.73
CA GLN A 99 -10.90 5.40 19.52
C GLN A 99 -10.09 6.39 18.67
N LEU A 100 -9.46 7.38 19.30
CA LEU A 100 -8.62 8.38 18.64
C LEU A 100 -7.35 7.72 18.07
N GLY A 101 -6.71 6.82 18.82
CA GLY A 101 -5.55 6.06 18.34
C GLY A 101 -5.85 5.23 17.09
N LEU A 102 -7.00 4.56 17.05
CA LEU A 102 -7.45 3.79 15.89
C LEU A 102 -7.83 4.69 14.70
N GLN A 103 -8.47 5.83 14.94
CA GLN A 103 -8.77 6.82 13.90
C GLN A 103 -7.50 7.39 13.26
N ILE A 104 -6.46 7.67 14.05
CA ILE A 104 -5.14 8.09 13.54
C ILE A 104 -4.52 7.01 12.66
N ALA A 105 -4.60 5.74 13.05
CA ALA A 105 -4.09 4.63 12.23
C ALA A 105 -4.81 4.56 10.87
N VAL A 106 -6.14 4.74 10.85
CA VAL A 106 -6.92 4.81 9.60
C VAL A 106 -6.53 6.05 8.79
N ALA A 107 -6.31 7.20 9.43
CA ALA A 107 -5.88 8.42 8.74
C ALA A 107 -4.51 8.24 8.05
N VAL A 108 -3.55 7.61 8.74
CA VAL A 108 -2.23 7.27 8.16
C VAL A 108 -2.38 6.35 6.95
N MET A 109 -3.25 5.33 7.04
CA MET A 109 -3.55 4.44 5.92
C MET A 109 -4.12 5.22 4.71
N VAL A 110 -5.09 6.11 4.94
CA VAL A 110 -5.69 6.94 3.89
C VAL A 110 -4.65 7.88 3.27
N CYS A 111 -3.83 8.55 4.09
CA CYS A 111 -2.73 9.38 3.61
C CYS A 111 -1.76 8.59 2.73
N GLY A 112 -1.39 7.37 3.12
CA GLY A 112 -0.55 6.47 2.31
C GLY A 112 -1.18 6.11 0.97
N ALA A 113 -2.48 5.79 0.96
CA ALA A 113 -3.22 5.50 -0.26
C ALA A 113 -3.29 6.71 -1.21
N LEU A 114 -3.53 7.91 -0.67
CA LEU A 114 -3.55 9.16 -1.44
C LEU A 114 -2.17 9.50 -2.00
N LEU A 115 -1.09 9.31 -1.24
CA LEU A 115 0.28 9.50 -1.72
C LEU A 115 0.61 8.55 -2.86
N MET A 116 0.20 7.27 -2.77
CA MET A 116 0.36 6.32 -3.89
C MET A 116 -0.38 6.80 -5.15
N LEU A 117 -1.62 7.27 -5.02
CA LEU A 117 -2.35 7.84 -6.15
C LEU A 117 -1.68 9.09 -6.71
N LEU A 118 -1.16 9.96 -5.85
CA LEU A 118 -0.47 11.19 -6.25
C LEU A 118 0.81 10.89 -7.04
N VAL A 119 1.62 9.94 -6.57
CA VAL A 119 2.83 9.49 -7.29
C VAL A 119 2.48 8.94 -8.66
N ILE A 120 1.44 8.10 -8.76
CA ILE A 120 0.99 7.59 -10.07
C ILE A 120 0.46 8.72 -10.95
N HIS A 121 -0.32 9.64 -10.39
CA HIS A 121 -0.87 10.77 -11.12
C HIS A 121 0.25 11.65 -11.67
N PHE A 122 1.27 11.95 -10.87
CA PHE A 122 2.48 12.65 -11.30
C PHE A 122 3.24 11.88 -12.38
N ILE A 123 3.49 10.59 -12.21
CA ILE A 123 4.20 9.79 -13.22
C ILE A 123 3.42 9.69 -14.54
N ARG A 124 2.08 9.66 -14.50
CA ARG A 124 1.23 9.66 -15.70
C ARG A 124 1.13 11.05 -16.35
N ARG A 125 1.10 12.11 -15.54
CA ARG A 125 1.01 13.51 -15.97
C ARG A 125 2.32 14.02 -16.55
N ASP A 126 3.43 13.77 -15.85
CA ASP A 126 4.79 14.17 -16.21
C ASP A 126 5.49 13.08 -17.02
N GLY A 127 4.70 12.19 -17.63
CA GLY A 127 5.12 10.98 -18.35
C GLY A 127 6.53 11.12 -18.89
N ILE A 128 7.47 10.39 -18.25
CA ILE A 128 8.92 10.46 -18.43
C ILE A 128 9.29 10.72 -19.90
N ARG A 129 9.27 12.00 -20.29
CA ARG A 129 9.94 12.55 -21.46
C ARG A 129 11.31 12.91 -20.95
N HIS A 130 12.11 11.90 -20.63
CA HIS A 130 13.53 12.12 -20.40
C HIS A 130 14.18 12.07 -21.78
N PRO A 131 14.53 13.21 -22.41
CA PRO A 131 15.20 13.22 -23.71
C PRO A 131 16.53 12.44 -23.71
N THR A 132 17.06 12.12 -22.52
CA THR A 132 18.27 11.31 -22.34
C THR A 132 18.08 9.81 -22.59
N LEU A 133 16.85 9.27 -22.62
CA LEU A 133 16.60 7.85 -22.96
C LEU A 133 16.38 7.64 -24.46
N ASP A 134 15.88 8.65 -25.18
CA ASP A 134 15.73 8.60 -26.64
C ASP A 134 17.11 8.63 -27.35
N ALA A 135 18.12 9.27 -26.73
CA ALA A 135 19.49 9.30 -27.24
C ALA A 135 20.17 7.90 -27.25
N PHE A 136 19.80 6.98 -26.35
CA PHE A 136 20.40 5.64 -26.27
C PHE A 136 19.79 4.63 -27.26
N HIS A 137 18.61 4.93 -27.82
CA HIS A 137 18.00 4.13 -28.89
C HIS A 137 18.43 4.57 -30.30
N ALA A 138 19.24 5.62 -30.39
CA ALA A 138 19.68 6.21 -31.64
C ALA A 138 21.13 5.85 -32.04
N GLU A 139 21.84 5.04 -31.26
CA GLU A 139 23.08 4.42 -31.74
C GLU A 139 22.71 3.20 -32.60
N PRO A 140 22.92 3.25 -33.93
CA PRO A 140 22.92 2.05 -34.75
C PRO A 140 24.02 1.15 -34.21
N GLY A 141 23.73 -0.14 -34.05
CA GLY A 141 24.79 -1.11 -33.93
C GLY A 141 25.62 -1.07 -35.22
N ASP A 142 26.83 -0.54 -35.10
CA ASP A 142 27.96 -0.85 -35.97
C ASP A 142 28.73 -2.03 -35.38
#